data_AF-A0A5D3KDQ5-F1
#
_entry.id   AF-A0A5D3KDQ5-F1
#
_cell.length_a   1.000
_cell.length_b   1.000
_cell.length_c   1.000
_cell.angle_alpha   90.00
_cell.angle_beta   90.00
_cell.angle_gamma   90.00
#
_symmetry.space_group_name_H-M   'P 1'
#
loop_
_entity.id
_entity.type
_entity.pdbx_description
1 polymer ?
#
loop_
_entity_poly.entity_id
_entity_poly.type
_entity_poly.pdbx_seq_one_letter_code
_entity_poly.pdbx_strand_id
1 'polypeptide(L)'
;MFEGHDPYLVALSVAIASLGGYTGFALAARIRNTPGVSNRVLLAGAAVFLAVGIWTMHFVGMLAAPLPPDTVYLVLPTIISFLICALVVGISLFFVSIGEPSLKRVASSAVLLGAGIASMHYVGIHGLAGPFGIVHDPIMVLLSVVVAIVTAYGGLRAFLAQQEGVRLIVSSIVFGMAVSGMHYTAMLGMHFEPLTGAAHHHAGGGLAASQQILSIIVAVLCFVIAAGFLLSLVPDQRRQASAPVAVDPVAPSVAPAVVEPVAVSAAPPRPMAPLGGLGQPPRAPVPRLPVESSDGTHFIETANVRSVRADAHYTRVHDGTRERMCPWSISEAEAQLDPSLFLRVHRSHIVAIPHVALVRKEGDGAVLELDGPSPHRVPVSRAKIAEVKARLGLVNRRQA
;
A
#
# COMPACT_ATOMS: atom_id res chain seq x y z
N MET A 1 -3.26 -1.49 37.04
CA MET A 1 -2.52 -1.45 35.75
C MET A 1 -1.59 -0.25 35.65
N PHE A 2 -1.99 0.96 36.08
CA PHE A 2 -1.19 2.18 35.92
C PHE A 2 -0.70 2.79 37.24
N GLU A 3 -0.70 2.05 38.36
CA GLU A 3 -0.15 2.59 39.61
C GLU A 3 1.31 2.97 39.41
N GLY A 4 1.66 4.19 39.82
CA GLY A 4 2.98 4.78 39.64
C GLY A 4 3.33 5.22 38.22
N HIS A 5 2.48 5.00 37.21
CA HIS A 5 2.76 5.47 35.85
C HIS A 5 2.39 6.95 35.68
N ASP A 6 3.17 7.68 34.88
CA ASP A 6 2.78 9.02 34.43
C ASP A 6 1.63 8.91 33.40
N PRO A 7 0.41 9.38 33.73
CA PRO A 7 -0.75 9.21 32.86
C PRO A 7 -0.62 9.98 31.54
N TYR A 8 0.14 11.08 31.51
CA TYR A 8 0.34 11.87 30.29
C TYR A 8 1.24 11.13 29.30
N LEU A 9 2.29 10.48 29.79
CA LEU A 9 3.17 9.65 28.95
C LEU A 9 2.46 8.39 28.49
N VAL A 10 1.60 7.79 29.33
CA VAL A 10 0.74 6.68 28.89
C VAL A 10 -0.17 7.11 27.74
N ALA A 11 -0.89 8.23 27.87
CA ALA A 11 -1.73 8.76 26.82
C ALA A 11 -0.93 9.09 25.54
N LEU A 12 0.25 9.70 25.69
CA LEU A 12 1.16 10.00 24.58
C LEU A 12 1.61 8.73 23.86
N SER A 13 1.93 7.66 24.58
CA SER A 13 2.35 6.38 23.98
C SER A 13 1.27 5.83 23.04
N VAL A 14 0.01 5.83 23.48
CA VAL A 14 -1.15 5.37 22.70
C VAL A 14 -1.39 6.28 21.50
N ALA A 15 -1.29 7.60 21.69
CA ALA A 15 -1.44 8.57 20.61
C ALA A 15 -0.38 8.37 19.52
N ILE A 16 0.89 8.22 19.89
CA ILE A 16 1.99 8.02 18.95
C ILE A 16 1.86 6.71 18.17
N ALA A 17 1.48 5.61 18.82
CA ALA A 17 1.19 4.36 18.11
C ALA A 17 0.03 4.53 17.13
N SER A 18 -1.02 5.28 17.52
CA SER A 18 -2.17 5.56 16.67
C SER A 18 -1.80 6.40 15.44
N LEU A 19 -0.96 7.43 15.61
CA LEU A 19 -0.49 8.28 14.51
C LEU A 19 0.44 7.52 13.55
N GLY A 20 1.33 6.69 14.07
CA GLY A 20 2.17 5.79 13.26
C GLY A 20 1.33 4.79 12.47
N GLY A 21 0.33 4.18 13.13
CA GLY A 21 -0.66 3.30 12.52
C GLY A 21 -1.45 3.98 11.40
N TYR A 22 -1.97 5.18 11.67
CA TYR A 22 -2.68 5.99 10.68
C TYR A 22 -1.84 6.26 9.45
N THR A 23 -0.62 6.76 9.65
CA THR A 23 0.28 7.12 8.54
C THR A 23 0.62 5.87 7.72
N GLY A 24 0.88 4.74 8.39
CA GLY A 24 1.16 3.47 7.72
C GLY A 24 -0.02 2.94 6.91
N PHE A 25 -1.22 2.91 7.49
CA PHE A 25 -2.44 2.47 6.82
C PHE A 25 -2.87 3.44 5.69
N ALA A 26 -2.66 4.75 5.86
CA ALA A 26 -2.92 5.75 4.83
C ALA A 26 -2.00 5.56 3.61
N LEU A 27 -0.71 5.29 3.84
CA LEU A 27 0.24 4.95 2.77
C LEU A 27 -0.15 3.64 2.07
N ALA A 28 -0.64 2.65 2.82
CA ALA A 28 -1.14 1.39 2.26
C ALA A 28 -2.34 1.60 1.32
N ALA A 29 -3.30 2.45 1.72
CA ALA A 29 -4.46 2.80 0.90
C ALA A 29 -4.08 3.48 -0.43
N ARG A 30 -2.88 4.07 -0.54
CA ARG A 30 -2.37 4.70 -1.78
C ARG A 30 -1.76 3.70 -2.78
N ILE A 31 -1.43 2.47 -2.38
CA ILE A 31 -0.69 1.48 -3.20
C ILE A 31 -1.43 1.10 -4.52
N ARG A 32 -2.76 1.15 -4.55
CA ARG A 32 -3.55 0.78 -5.75
C ARG A 32 -4.18 1.97 -6.47
N ASN A 33 -4.13 3.16 -5.86
CA ASN A 33 -4.96 4.30 -6.25
C ASN A 33 -4.18 5.47 -6.90
N THR A 34 -2.85 5.37 -7.06
CA THR A 34 -2.04 6.46 -7.62
C THR A 34 -1.11 5.97 -8.74
N PRO A 35 -1.45 6.23 -10.02
CA PRO A 35 -0.53 6.01 -11.14
C PRO A 35 0.71 6.93 -10.99
N GLY A 36 1.89 6.34 -10.83
CA GLY A 36 3.18 7.05 -10.92
C GLY A 36 4.06 7.06 -9.67
N VAL A 37 3.58 6.63 -8.50
CA VAL A 37 4.44 6.37 -7.33
C VAL A 37 4.73 4.87 -7.27
N SER A 38 5.99 4.49 -6.98
CA SER A 38 6.36 3.08 -6.86
C SER A 38 5.68 2.46 -5.64
N ASN A 39 4.89 1.40 -5.85
CA ASN A 39 4.26 0.62 -4.78
C ASN A 39 5.26 0.15 -3.72
N ARG A 40 6.52 -0.07 -4.11
CA ARG A 40 7.62 -0.44 -3.20
C ARG A 40 7.96 0.69 -2.23
N VAL A 41 7.93 1.94 -2.69
CA VAL A 41 8.22 3.13 -1.85
C VAL A 41 7.10 3.37 -0.86
N LEU A 42 5.84 3.24 -1.30
CA LEU A 42 4.68 3.36 -0.39
C LEU A 42 4.67 2.25 0.66
N LEU A 43 4.96 1.02 0.26
CA LEU A 43 5.06 -0.11 1.19
C LEU A 43 6.21 0.05 2.18
N ALA A 44 7.39 0.51 1.71
CA ALA A 44 8.51 0.80 2.58
C ALA A 44 8.19 1.94 3.57
N GLY A 45 7.56 3.02 3.10
CA GLY A 45 7.10 4.11 3.95
C GLY A 45 6.10 3.63 5.00
N ALA A 46 5.13 2.81 4.61
CA ALA A 46 4.16 2.23 5.54
C ALA A 46 4.84 1.37 6.62
N ALA A 47 5.79 0.52 6.22
CA ALA A 47 6.57 -0.30 7.14
C ALA A 47 7.39 0.54 8.12
N VAL A 48 8.05 1.60 7.64
CA VAL A 48 8.84 2.51 8.47
C VAL A 48 7.97 3.23 9.50
N PHE A 49 6.85 3.82 9.10
CA PHE A 49 5.97 4.53 10.04
C PHE A 49 5.35 3.60 11.08
N LEU A 50 4.96 2.38 10.68
CA LEU A 50 4.47 1.38 11.62
C LEU A 50 5.57 0.95 12.61
N ALA A 51 6.76 0.62 12.12
CA ALA A 51 7.87 0.17 12.97
C ALA A 51 8.34 1.26 13.94
N VAL A 52 8.54 2.48 13.43
CA VAL A 52 8.92 3.65 14.24
C VAL A 52 7.82 4.00 15.24
N GLY A 53 6.54 3.91 14.85
CA GLY A 53 5.41 4.14 15.75
C GLY A 53 5.34 3.12 16.90
N ILE A 54 5.46 1.83 16.59
CA ILE A 54 5.46 0.75 17.58
C ILE A 54 6.65 0.90 18.55
N TRP A 55 7.85 1.14 18.01
CA TRP A 55 9.06 1.27 18.81
C TRP A 55 9.06 2.53 19.69
N THR A 56 8.64 3.67 19.13
CA THR A 56 8.52 4.93 19.88
C THR A 56 7.49 4.80 20.98
N MET A 57 6.33 4.17 20.71
CA MET A 57 5.34 3.89 21.75
C MET A 57 5.93 3.07 22.90
N HIS A 58 6.70 2.02 22.59
CA HIS A 58 7.34 1.20 23.62
C HIS A 58 8.20 2.05 24.55
N PHE A 59 9.09 2.89 24.04
CA PHE A 59 9.98 3.70 24.89
C PHE A 59 9.27 4.87 25.58
N VAL A 60 8.24 5.48 24.98
CA VAL A 60 7.36 6.41 25.70
C VAL A 60 6.68 5.71 26.88
N GLY A 61 6.21 4.46 26.69
CA GLY A 61 5.63 3.64 27.75
C GLY A 61 6.63 3.27 28.84
N MET A 62 7.88 2.96 28.48
CA MET A 62 8.96 2.75 29.46
C MET A 62 9.24 4.01 30.28
N LEU A 63 9.28 5.18 29.64
CA LEU A 63 9.45 6.47 30.32
C LEU A 63 8.26 6.82 31.22
N ALA A 64 7.08 6.30 30.91
CA ALA A 64 5.88 6.45 31.74
C ALA A 64 5.93 5.58 33.00
N ALA A 65 6.69 4.49 33.00
CA ALA A 65 6.71 3.52 34.08
C ALA A 65 7.56 4.01 35.28
N PRO A 66 7.22 3.61 36.52
CA PRO A 66 7.98 3.94 37.73
C PRO A 66 9.26 3.11 37.82
N LEU A 67 10.21 3.37 36.92
CA LEU A 67 11.51 2.70 36.91
C LEU A 67 12.41 3.21 38.05
N PRO A 68 13.33 2.38 38.57
CA PRO A 68 14.32 2.82 39.55
C PRO A 68 15.12 4.05 39.07
N PRO A 69 15.47 5.02 39.95
CA PRO A 69 16.09 6.29 39.52
C PRO A 69 17.42 6.15 38.78
N ASP A 70 18.20 5.12 39.10
CA ASP A 70 19.53 4.88 38.51
C ASP A 70 19.48 4.03 37.23
N THR A 71 18.30 3.89 36.63
CA THR A 71 18.09 3.10 35.41
C THR A 71 18.72 3.79 34.20
N VAL A 72 19.59 3.05 33.50
CA VAL A 72 20.15 3.46 32.20
C VAL A 72 19.73 2.48 31.11
N TYR A 73 19.86 2.92 29.85
CA TYR A 73 19.47 2.15 28.67
C TYR A 73 20.71 1.76 27.87
N LEU A 74 21.00 0.46 27.77
CA LEU A 74 22.06 -0.06 26.93
C LEU A 74 21.73 0.20 25.46
N VAL A 75 22.66 0.84 24.74
CA VAL A 75 22.46 1.29 23.36
C VAL A 75 22.30 0.12 22.40
N LEU A 76 23.09 -0.94 22.57
CA LEU A 76 23.09 -2.08 21.65
C LEU A 76 21.76 -2.86 21.66
N PRO A 77 21.21 -3.31 22.81
CA PRO A 77 19.87 -3.93 22.86
C PRO A 77 18.78 -2.98 22.34
N THR A 78 18.88 -1.69 22.64
CA THR A 78 17.95 -0.67 22.16
C THR A 78 17.93 -0.61 20.63
N ILE A 79 19.09 -0.60 19.97
CA ILE A 79 19.19 -0.63 18.50
C ILE A 79 18.70 -1.97 17.95
N ILE A 80 19.09 -3.10 18.55
CA ILE A 80 18.66 -4.43 18.11
C ILE A 80 17.13 -4.55 18.18
N SER A 81 16.50 -4.05 19.24
CA SER A 81 15.05 -4.03 19.39
C SER A 81 14.38 -3.30 18.22
N PHE A 82 14.89 -2.13 17.84
CA PHE A 82 14.39 -1.37 16.69
C PHE A 82 14.53 -2.15 15.38
N LEU A 83 15.71 -2.74 15.15
CA LEU A 83 15.99 -3.51 13.93
C LEU A 83 15.08 -4.74 13.82
N ILE A 84 14.81 -5.45 14.92
CA ILE A 84 13.85 -6.57 14.96
C ILE A 84 12.48 -6.08 14.51
N CYS A 85 11.98 -4.98 15.09
CA CYS A 85 10.67 -4.42 14.73
C CYS A 85 10.61 -4.00 13.25
N ALA A 86 11.59 -3.20 12.79
CA ALA A 86 11.64 -2.71 11.42
C ALA A 86 11.67 -3.86 10.40
N LEU A 87 12.52 -4.87 10.65
CA LEU A 87 12.64 -6.03 9.77
C LEU A 87 11.36 -6.85 9.75
N VAL A 88 10.81 -7.19 10.92
CA VAL A 88 9.63 -8.07 11.01
C VAL A 88 8.38 -7.38 10.48
N VAL A 89 8.17 -6.09 10.76
CA VAL A 89 7.09 -5.29 10.15
C VAL A 89 7.24 -5.27 8.64
N GLY A 90 8.43 -4.92 8.14
CA GLY A 90 8.69 -4.85 6.70
C GLY A 90 8.46 -6.18 5.98
N ILE A 91 9.01 -7.28 6.51
CA ILE A 91 8.83 -8.63 5.97
C ILE A 91 7.33 -9.00 5.98
N SER A 92 6.64 -8.81 7.10
CA SER A 92 5.24 -9.22 7.23
C SER A 92 4.32 -8.47 6.24
N LEU A 93 4.54 -7.16 6.07
CA LEU A 93 3.83 -6.35 5.09
C LEU A 93 4.20 -6.73 3.66
N PHE A 94 5.48 -7.02 3.38
CA PHE A 94 5.91 -7.49 2.07
C PHE A 94 5.21 -8.80 1.69
N PHE A 95 5.26 -9.81 2.57
CA PHE A 95 4.63 -11.10 2.32
C PHE A 95 3.12 -10.99 2.10
N VAL A 96 2.42 -10.17 2.89
CA VAL A 96 0.97 -10.01 2.74
C VAL A 96 0.59 -9.22 1.48
N SER A 97 1.52 -8.43 0.93
CA SER A 97 1.29 -7.59 -0.25
C SER A 97 1.59 -8.30 -1.58
N ILE A 98 2.17 -9.49 -1.56
CA ILE A 98 2.43 -10.29 -2.77
C ILE A 98 1.17 -11.03 -3.18
N GLY A 99 0.66 -10.81 -4.40
CA GLY A 99 -0.48 -11.57 -4.95
C GLY A 99 -1.79 -11.42 -4.17
N GLU A 100 -2.68 -12.41 -4.32
CA GLU A 100 -3.95 -12.48 -3.59
C GLU A 100 -3.72 -12.89 -2.11
N PRO A 101 -4.23 -12.11 -1.14
CA PRO A 101 -4.02 -12.39 0.28
C PRO A 101 -4.87 -13.58 0.74
N SER A 102 -4.27 -14.78 0.80
CA SER A 102 -4.90 -15.95 1.41
C SER A 102 -4.96 -15.85 2.94
N LEU A 103 -5.99 -16.42 3.57
CA LEU A 103 -6.14 -16.43 5.03
C LEU A 103 -4.91 -17.05 5.74
N LYS A 104 -4.35 -18.12 5.17
CA LYS A 104 -3.14 -18.79 5.70
C LYS A 104 -1.95 -17.84 5.71
N ARG A 105 -1.76 -17.05 4.65
CA ARG A 105 -0.67 -16.08 4.55
C ARG A 105 -0.83 -14.93 5.54
N VAL A 106 -2.05 -14.42 5.71
CA VAL A 106 -2.33 -13.39 6.71
C VAL A 106 -2.06 -13.93 8.12
N ALA A 107 -2.52 -15.15 8.42
CA ALA A 107 -2.28 -15.79 9.71
C ALA A 107 -0.78 -16.02 9.98
N SER A 108 -0.03 -16.56 9.01
CA SER A 108 1.43 -16.77 9.17
C SER A 108 2.19 -15.45 9.33
N SER A 109 1.83 -14.42 8.55
CA SER A 109 2.41 -13.08 8.71
C SER A 109 2.04 -12.45 10.04
N ALA A 110 0.85 -12.69 10.57
CA ALA A 110 0.43 -12.18 11.88
C ALA A 110 1.20 -12.85 13.03
N VAL A 111 1.45 -14.16 12.94
CA VAL A 111 2.29 -14.87 13.92
C VAL A 111 3.72 -14.34 13.89
N LEU A 112 4.31 -14.21 12.69
CA LEU A 112 5.65 -13.63 12.52
C LEU A 112 5.71 -12.21 13.10
N LEU A 113 4.74 -11.36 12.72
CA LEU A 113 4.66 -9.99 13.17
C LEU A 113 4.48 -9.88 14.68
N GLY A 114 3.52 -10.61 15.26
CA GLY A 114 3.27 -10.62 16.70
C GLY A 114 4.48 -11.10 17.49
N ALA A 115 5.10 -12.20 17.07
CA ALA A 115 6.33 -12.71 17.69
C ALA A 115 7.48 -11.69 17.62
N GLY A 116 7.65 -11.00 16.49
CA GLY A 116 8.68 -9.96 16.37
C GLY A 116 8.40 -8.70 17.19
N ILE A 117 7.14 -8.28 17.31
CA ILE A 117 6.76 -7.14 18.17
C ILE A 117 7.01 -7.51 19.65
N ALA A 118 6.60 -8.71 20.09
CA ALA A 118 6.90 -9.19 21.43
C ALA A 118 8.42 -9.30 21.66
N SER A 119 9.16 -9.83 20.69
CA SER A 119 10.63 -9.91 20.77
C SER A 119 11.27 -8.54 20.88
N MET A 120 10.85 -7.56 20.06
CA MET A 120 11.32 -6.18 20.19
C MET A 120 11.08 -5.64 21.59
N HIS A 121 9.87 -5.86 22.14
CA HIS A 121 9.52 -5.39 23.46
C HIS A 121 10.43 -5.97 24.56
N TYR A 122 10.60 -7.30 24.60
CA TYR A 122 11.44 -7.93 25.62
C TYR A 122 12.92 -7.61 25.42
N VAL A 123 13.43 -7.55 24.19
CA VAL A 123 14.81 -7.11 23.93
C VAL A 123 15.01 -5.65 24.35
N GLY A 124 13.99 -4.80 24.20
CA GLY A 124 13.98 -3.43 24.71
C GLY A 124 14.09 -3.37 26.23
N ILE A 125 13.30 -4.19 26.95
CA ILE A 125 13.39 -4.32 28.42
C ILE A 125 14.76 -4.84 28.87
N HIS A 126 15.32 -5.83 28.17
CA HIS A 126 16.68 -6.33 28.47
C HIS A 126 17.76 -5.25 28.26
N GLY A 127 17.43 -4.15 27.59
CA GLY A 127 18.28 -2.97 27.50
C GLY A 127 18.35 -2.16 28.79
N LEU A 128 17.44 -2.34 29.75
CA LEU A 128 17.53 -1.68 31.05
C LEU A 128 18.69 -2.24 31.87
N ALA A 129 19.49 -1.34 32.46
CA ALA A 129 20.56 -1.68 33.37
C ALA A 129 20.54 -0.76 34.60
N GLY A 130 20.90 -1.31 35.75
CA GLY A 130 20.95 -0.61 37.03
C GLY A 130 21.21 -1.59 38.17
N PRO A 131 21.16 -1.14 39.44
CA PRO A 131 21.38 -1.99 40.61
C PRO A 131 20.17 -2.90 40.94
N PHE A 132 19.56 -3.50 39.92
CA PHE A 132 18.41 -4.37 40.02
C PHE A 132 18.48 -5.52 38.99
N GLY A 133 17.85 -6.65 39.33
CA GLY A 133 17.48 -7.70 38.39
C GLY A 133 16.05 -7.49 37.89
N ILE A 134 15.75 -7.99 36.68
CA ILE A 134 14.42 -7.95 36.09
C ILE A 134 13.88 -9.38 36.04
N VAL A 135 12.73 -9.60 36.67
CA VAL A 135 12.03 -10.89 36.67
C VAL A 135 10.70 -10.72 35.94
N HIS A 136 10.35 -11.71 35.12
CA HIS A 136 9.10 -11.72 34.35
C HIS A 136 8.18 -12.85 34.79
N ASP A 137 6.90 -12.53 35.02
CA ASP A 137 5.84 -13.52 35.19
C ASP A 137 5.59 -14.24 33.83
N PRO A 138 5.81 -15.56 33.73
CA PRO A 138 5.62 -16.32 32.50
C PRO A 138 4.20 -16.24 31.93
N ILE A 139 3.17 -16.11 32.78
CA ILE A 139 1.76 -16.03 32.35
C ILE A 139 1.52 -14.70 31.65
N MET A 140 2.01 -13.59 32.21
CA MET A 140 1.90 -12.27 31.60
C MET A 140 2.72 -12.17 30.31
N VAL A 141 3.86 -12.86 30.25
CA VAL A 141 4.64 -12.99 29.00
C VAL A 141 3.87 -13.72 27.92
N LEU A 142 3.26 -14.87 28.25
CA LEU A 142 2.45 -15.60 27.29
C LEU A 142 1.25 -14.78 26.83
N LEU A 143 0.58 -14.09 27.75
CA LEU A 143 -0.57 -13.24 27.45
C LEU A 143 -0.18 -12.08 26.53
N SER A 144 0.93 -11.40 26.79
CA SER A 144 1.42 -10.31 25.93
C SER A 144 1.72 -10.81 24.52
N VAL A 145 2.33 -11.99 24.37
CA VAL A 145 2.60 -12.62 23.06
C VAL A 145 1.30 -12.92 22.31
N VAL A 146 0.28 -13.46 23.00
CA VAL A 146 -1.04 -13.72 22.39
C VAL A 146 -1.68 -12.41 21.94
N VAL A 147 -1.67 -11.38 22.79
CA VAL A 147 -2.17 -10.04 22.44
C VAL A 147 -1.41 -9.47 21.24
N ALA A 148 -0.09 -9.66 21.17
CA ALA A 148 0.74 -9.23 20.06
C ALA A 148 0.29 -9.87 18.74
N ILE A 149 0.06 -11.18 18.72
CA ILE A 149 -0.38 -11.92 17.52
C ILE A 149 -1.78 -11.50 17.08
N VAL A 150 -2.72 -11.36 18.02
CA VAL A 150 -4.09 -10.89 17.72
C VAL A 150 -4.06 -9.47 17.16
N THR A 151 -3.27 -8.59 17.79
CA THR A 151 -3.07 -7.21 17.34
C THR A 151 -2.46 -7.16 15.94
N ALA A 152 -1.43 -7.97 15.70
CA ALA A 152 -0.79 -8.09 14.40
C ALA A 152 -1.77 -8.58 13.32
N TYR A 153 -2.60 -9.57 13.63
CA TYR A 153 -3.64 -10.04 12.71
C TYR A 153 -4.64 -8.94 12.37
N GLY A 154 -5.16 -8.24 13.37
CA GLY A 154 -6.07 -7.10 13.18
C GLY A 154 -5.44 -5.97 12.36
N GLY A 155 -4.19 -5.61 12.67
CA GLY A 155 -3.43 -4.60 11.92
C GLY A 155 -3.19 -4.98 10.46
N LEU A 156 -2.83 -6.24 10.18
CA LEU A 156 -2.68 -6.73 8.80
C LEU A 156 -4.02 -6.75 8.04
N ARG A 157 -5.11 -7.10 8.71
CA ARG A 157 -6.46 -7.02 8.12
C ARG A 157 -6.86 -5.58 7.83
N ALA A 158 -6.56 -4.63 8.73
CA ALA A 158 -6.79 -3.21 8.52
C ALA A 158 -5.96 -2.67 7.34
N PHE A 159 -4.68 -3.06 7.27
CA PHE A 159 -3.76 -2.73 6.17
C PHE A 159 -4.30 -3.22 4.82
N LEU A 160 -4.74 -4.48 4.74
CA LEU A 160 -5.29 -5.07 3.51
C LEU A 160 -6.66 -4.49 3.11
N ALA A 161 -7.46 -4.07 4.09
CA ALA A 161 -8.80 -3.52 3.86
C ALA A 161 -8.79 -2.14 3.18
N GLN A 162 -7.62 -1.52 2.98
CA GLN A 162 -7.45 -0.25 2.23
C GLN A 162 -8.48 0.80 2.67
N GLN A 163 -8.45 1.12 3.96
CA GLN A 163 -9.47 1.94 4.58
C GLN A 163 -9.27 3.43 4.30
N GLU A 164 -10.36 4.16 4.13
CA GLU A 164 -10.38 5.60 3.95
C GLU A 164 -11.34 6.27 4.96
N GLY A 165 -11.17 7.57 5.18
CA GLY A 165 -12.04 8.37 6.05
C GLY A 165 -12.11 7.87 7.49
N VAL A 166 -13.32 7.79 8.04
CA VAL A 166 -13.55 7.43 9.46
C VAL A 166 -13.04 6.03 9.80
N ARG A 167 -13.15 5.07 8.87
CA ARG A 167 -12.73 3.68 9.11
C ARG A 167 -11.22 3.59 9.38
N LEU A 168 -10.44 4.36 8.62
CA LEU A 168 -8.99 4.50 8.81
C LEU A 168 -8.67 5.07 10.20
N ILE A 169 -9.36 6.14 10.63
CA ILE A 169 -9.18 6.75 11.95
C ILE A 169 -9.45 5.72 13.06
N VAL A 170 -10.61 5.06 13.01
CA VAL A 170 -11.01 4.06 14.00
C VAL A 170 -10.00 2.90 14.05
N SER A 171 -9.62 2.34 12.90
CA SER A 171 -8.65 1.25 12.85
C SER A 171 -7.28 1.64 13.38
N SER A 172 -6.86 2.89 13.20
CA SER A 172 -5.58 3.40 13.68
C SER A 172 -5.57 3.58 15.20
N ILE A 173 -6.66 4.09 15.76
CA ILE A 173 -6.84 4.22 17.22
C ILE A 173 -6.90 2.83 17.86
N VAL A 174 -7.69 1.91 17.29
CA VAL A 174 -7.77 0.52 17.77
C VAL A 174 -6.40 -0.16 17.69
N PHE A 175 -5.66 0.04 16.59
CA PHE A 175 -4.30 -0.45 16.47
C PHE A 175 -3.38 0.12 17.57
N GLY A 176 -3.40 1.43 17.79
CA GLY A 176 -2.60 2.07 18.84
C GLY A 176 -2.91 1.53 20.23
N MET A 177 -4.20 1.45 20.59
CA MET A 177 -4.63 0.85 21.86
C MET A 177 -4.19 -0.61 22.00
N ALA A 178 -4.26 -1.40 20.93
CA ALA A 178 -3.92 -2.82 20.97
C ALA A 178 -2.41 -3.06 21.12
N VAL A 179 -1.57 -2.31 20.38
CA VAL A 179 -0.11 -2.40 20.53
C VAL A 179 0.32 -1.91 21.92
N SER A 180 -0.25 -0.81 22.41
CA SER A 180 -0.02 -0.36 23.79
C SER A 180 -0.52 -1.36 24.82
N GLY A 181 -1.66 -2.00 24.59
CA GLY A 181 -2.20 -3.06 25.43
C GLY A 181 -1.23 -4.23 25.59
N MET A 182 -0.57 -4.66 24.51
CA MET A 182 0.49 -5.67 24.58
C MET A 182 1.64 -5.21 25.48
N HIS A 183 2.15 -3.99 25.27
CA HIS A 183 3.26 -3.43 26.05
C HIS A 183 2.92 -3.37 27.54
N TYR A 184 1.78 -2.79 27.92
CA TYR A 184 1.41 -2.66 29.31
C TYR A 184 1.04 -4.00 29.96
N THR A 185 0.54 -4.98 29.19
CA THR A 185 0.35 -6.36 29.69
C THR A 185 1.68 -7.00 30.06
N ALA A 186 2.71 -6.83 29.24
CA ALA A 186 4.04 -7.33 29.54
C ALA A 186 4.68 -6.62 30.74
N MET A 187 4.51 -5.29 30.84
CA MET A 187 5.00 -4.48 31.97
C MET A 187 4.33 -4.86 33.29
N LEU A 188 3.05 -5.23 33.27
CA LEU A 188 2.34 -5.72 34.47
C LEU A 188 3.00 -6.96 35.09
N GLY A 189 3.62 -7.80 34.26
CA GLY A 189 4.34 -9.00 34.72
C GLY A 189 5.83 -8.77 34.95
N MET A 190 6.31 -7.52 34.96
CA MET A 190 7.72 -7.19 35.17
C MET A 190 7.95 -6.71 36.60
N HIS A 191 8.90 -7.33 37.29
CA HIS A 191 9.27 -6.99 38.66
C HIS A 191 10.77 -6.70 38.77
N PHE A 192 11.10 -5.69 39.58
CA PHE A 192 12.48 -5.33 39.88
C PHE A 192 12.88 -5.92 41.23
N GLU A 193 13.95 -6.71 41.24
CA GLU A 193 14.53 -7.27 42.46
C GLU A 193 15.87 -6.59 42.74
N PRO A 194 16.12 -6.09 43.97
CA PRO A 194 17.42 -5.55 44.33
C PRO A 194 18.52 -6.62 44.18
N LEU A 195 19.63 -6.27 43.52
CA LEU A 195 20.80 -7.15 43.46
C LEU A 195 21.43 -7.25 44.87
N THR A 196 21.06 -8.28 45.61
CA THR A 196 21.62 -8.58 46.94
C THR A 196 22.78 -9.55 46.79
N GLY A 197 24.01 -9.06 47.01
CA GLY A 197 25.21 -9.89 47.09
C GLY A 197 26.18 -9.73 45.91
N ALA A 198 27.46 -9.95 46.21
CA ALA A 198 28.65 -9.73 45.39
C ALA A 198 28.75 -10.59 44.12
N ALA A 199 27.68 -10.70 43.34
CA ALA A 199 27.75 -11.08 41.96
C ALA A 199 28.09 -9.82 41.17
N HIS A 200 29.40 -9.57 41.01
CA HIS A 200 29.94 -8.77 39.91
C HIS A 200 29.60 -9.47 38.58
N HIS A 201 28.31 -9.60 38.26
CA HIS A 201 27.88 -9.91 36.91
C HIS A 201 28.12 -8.65 36.10
N HIS A 202 29.26 -8.65 35.43
CA HIS A 202 29.64 -7.78 34.32
C HIS A 202 28.64 -6.65 34.08
N ALA A 203 28.85 -5.52 34.76
CA ALA A 203 28.70 -4.23 34.11
C ALA A 203 29.69 -4.24 32.93
N GLY A 204 29.37 -5.01 31.88
CA GLY A 204 30.14 -5.08 30.67
C GLY A 204 30.14 -3.67 30.12
N GLY A 205 31.33 -3.11 29.90
CA GLY A 205 31.55 -1.78 29.38
C GLY A 205 30.94 -1.60 27.98
N GLY A 206 29.62 -1.52 27.93
CA GLY A 206 28.83 -1.21 26.76
C GLY A 206 28.35 0.24 26.82
N LEU A 207 28.11 0.83 25.65
CA LEU A 207 27.54 2.17 25.59
C LEU A 207 26.15 2.16 26.24
N ALA A 208 25.97 3.03 27.23
CA ALA A 208 24.70 3.26 27.89
C ALA A 208 24.24 4.71 27.66
N ALA A 209 22.95 4.90 27.46
CA ALA A 209 22.28 6.19 27.36
C ALA A 209 21.54 6.46 28.67
N SER A 210 21.65 7.70 29.17
CA SER A 210 20.82 8.14 30.28
C SER A 210 19.36 8.28 29.84
N GLN A 211 18.46 8.31 30.82
CA GLN A 211 17.04 8.56 30.57
C GLN A 211 16.81 9.89 29.85
N GLN A 212 17.59 10.94 30.13
CA GLN A 212 17.48 12.22 29.42
C GLN A 212 17.81 12.11 27.93
N ILE A 213 18.88 11.37 27.58
CA ILE A 213 19.27 11.16 26.18
C ILE A 213 18.17 10.41 25.45
N LEU A 214 17.63 9.34 26.05
CA LEU A 214 16.54 8.58 25.48
C LEU A 214 15.29 9.45 25.28
N SER A 215 14.92 10.27 26.27
CA SER A 215 13.78 11.19 26.17
C SER A 215 13.93 12.18 25.01
N ILE A 216 15.13 12.70 24.76
CA ILE A 216 15.40 13.57 23.60
C ILE A 216 15.20 12.81 22.29
N ILE A 217 15.74 11.59 22.17
CA ILE A 217 15.58 10.75 20.97
C ILE A 217 14.10 10.45 20.72
N VAL A 218 13.38 10.03 21.76
CA VAL A 218 11.94 9.73 21.70
C VAL A 218 11.14 10.98 21.31
N ALA A 219 11.46 12.15 21.86
CA ALA A 219 10.79 13.40 21.50
C ALA A 219 10.98 13.75 20.02
N VAL A 220 12.19 13.57 19.47
CA VAL A 220 12.47 13.77 18.04
C VAL A 220 11.66 12.79 17.19
N LEU A 221 11.56 11.51 17.59
CA LEU A 221 10.76 10.52 16.86
C LEU A 221 9.27 10.82 16.93
N CYS A 222 8.75 11.26 18.08
CA CYS A 222 7.37 11.74 18.21
C CYS A 222 7.10 12.89 17.23
N PHE A 223 8.01 13.85 17.12
CA PHE A 223 7.91 14.94 16.15
C PHE A 223 7.90 14.43 14.70
N VAL A 224 8.79 13.49 14.34
CA VAL A 224 8.83 12.90 12.99
C VAL A 224 7.53 12.15 12.67
N ILE A 225 6.97 11.40 13.62
CA ILE A 225 5.69 10.70 13.45
C ILE A 225 4.56 11.70 13.25
N ALA A 226 4.49 12.75 14.08
CA ALA A 226 3.49 13.81 13.96
C ALA A 226 3.60 14.55 12.62
N ALA A 227 4.82 14.89 12.18
CA ALA A 227 5.07 15.51 10.89
C ALA A 227 4.63 14.60 9.73
N GLY A 228 4.97 13.31 9.78
CA GLY A 228 4.53 12.32 8.80
C GLY A 228 3.01 12.16 8.73
N PHE A 229 2.35 12.15 9.89
CA PHE A 229 0.90 12.17 9.99
C PHE A 229 0.31 13.41 9.32
N LEU A 230 0.78 14.61 9.67
CA LEU A 230 0.32 15.86 9.06
C LEU A 230 0.53 15.89 7.55
N LEU A 231 1.69 15.43 7.07
CA LEU A 231 1.97 15.28 5.64
C LEU A 231 1.03 14.29 4.96
N SER A 232 0.64 13.20 5.65
CA SER A 232 -0.30 12.22 5.12
C SER A 232 -1.71 12.78 4.92
N LEU A 233 -2.08 13.83 5.69
CA LEU A 233 -3.35 14.55 5.56
C LEU A 233 -3.36 15.53 4.39
N VAL A 234 -2.19 15.97 3.91
CA VAL A 234 -2.11 16.86 2.75
C VAL A 234 -2.68 16.12 1.53
N PRO A 235 -3.78 16.62 0.93
CA PRO A 235 -4.37 15.99 -0.24
C PRO A 235 -3.39 16.04 -1.41
N ASP A 236 -3.21 14.92 -2.11
CA ASP A 236 -2.48 14.94 -3.37
C ASP A 236 -3.26 15.83 -4.35
N GLN A 237 -2.74 17.03 -4.67
CA GLN A 237 -3.36 17.94 -5.64
C GLN A 237 -3.55 17.27 -7.02
N ARG A 238 -2.75 16.24 -7.32
CA ARG A 238 -2.94 15.36 -8.49
C ARG A 238 -4.28 14.59 -8.49
N ARG A 239 -4.83 14.24 -7.32
CA ARG A 239 -6.16 13.63 -7.20
C ARG A 239 -7.28 14.63 -7.50
N GLN A 240 -7.15 15.89 -7.03
CA GLN A 240 -8.18 16.92 -7.26
C GLN A 240 -8.25 17.36 -8.73
N ALA A 241 -7.12 17.42 -9.44
CA ALA A 241 -7.09 17.71 -10.87
C ALA A 241 -7.73 16.61 -11.75
N SER A 242 -8.07 15.45 -11.16
CA SER A 242 -8.66 14.30 -11.85
C SER A 242 -10.12 14.04 -11.45
N ALA A 243 -10.72 14.88 -10.60
CA ALA A 243 -12.12 14.74 -10.25
C ALA A 243 -12.99 15.13 -11.47
N PRO A 244 -13.86 14.25 -11.98
CA PRO A 244 -14.76 14.61 -13.06
C PRO A 244 -15.69 15.71 -12.58
N VAL A 245 -15.71 16.82 -13.31
CA VAL A 245 -16.73 17.87 -13.16
C VAL A 245 -18.08 17.16 -13.28
N ALA A 246 -18.91 17.27 -12.25
CA ALA A 246 -20.27 16.74 -12.27
C ALA A 246 -21.01 17.41 -13.44
N VAL A 247 -21.23 16.65 -14.50
CA VAL A 247 -22.11 17.05 -15.60
C VAL A 247 -23.53 16.79 -15.11
N ASP A 248 -24.32 17.86 -14.99
CA ASP A 248 -25.74 17.75 -14.67
C ASP A 248 -26.43 16.78 -15.65
N PRO A 249 -27.19 15.78 -15.16
CA PRO A 249 -27.87 14.84 -16.04
C PRO A 249 -29.03 15.56 -16.73
N VAL A 250 -28.84 15.91 -18.00
CA VAL A 250 -29.96 16.19 -18.91
C VAL A 250 -30.73 14.87 -19.10
N ALA A 251 -31.96 14.85 -18.59
CA ALA A 251 -32.86 13.71 -18.67
C ALA A 251 -33.25 13.40 -20.13
N PRO A 252 -33.09 12.14 -20.60
CA PRO A 252 -33.79 11.68 -21.80
C PRO A 252 -35.14 11.06 -21.40
N SER A 253 -36.22 11.71 -21.81
CA SER A 253 -37.57 11.15 -21.81
C SER A 253 -37.72 10.17 -22.98
N VAL A 254 -37.68 8.85 -22.73
CA VAL A 254 -38.29 7.85 -23.61
C VAL A 254 -38.91 6.76 -22.75
N ALA A 255 -40.22 6.54 -22.96
CA ALA A 255 -41.05 5.55 -22.27
C ALA A 255 -40.64 4.10 -22.58
N PRO A 256 -40.91 3.13 -21.67
CA PRO A 256 -40.49 1.75 -21.86
C PRO A 256 -41.44 1.00 -22.80
N ALA A 257 -40.89 0.41 -23.86
CA ALA A 257 -41.57 -0.62 -24.65
C ALA A 257 -41.32 -2.00 -24.02
N VAL A 258 -42.41 -2.71 -23.78
CA VAL A 258 -42.47 -4.08 -23.26
C VAL A 258 -41.77 -5.04 -24.22
N VAL A 259 -40.84 -5.86 -23.72
CA VAL A 259 -40.25 -6.99 -24.46
C VAL A 259 -40.45 -8.25 -23.62
N GLU A 260 -41.15 -9.22 -24.21
CA GLU A 260 -41.45 -10.55 -23.65
C GLU A 260 -40.19 -11.43 -23.52
N PRO A 261 -40.21 -12.46 -22.64
CA PRO A 261 -39.02 -13.25 -22.31
C PRO A 261 -38.73 -14.32 -23.38
N VAL A 262 -37.54 -14.27 -23.98
CA VAL A 262 -37.00 -15.36 -24.82
C VAL A 262 -36.10 -16.26 -23.96
N ALA A 263 -36.38 -17.56 -24.07
CA ALA A 263 -35.80 -18.65 -23.30
C ALA A 263 -34.27 -18.80 -23.45
N VAL A 264 -33.64 -19.18 -22.34
CA VAL A 264 -32.21 -19.51 -22.23
C VAL A 264 -31.96 -20.88 -22.88
N SER A 265 -31.18 -20.91 -23.96
CA SER A 265 -30.61 -22.14 -24.51
C SER A 265 -29.12 -22.24 -24.16
N ALA A 266 -28.76 -23.35 -23.51
CA ALA A 266 -27.42 -23.68 -23.05
C ALA A 266 -26.39 -23.79 -24.20
N ALA A 267 -25.18 -23.28 -23.96
CA ALA A 267 -24.04 -23.40 -24.86
C ALA A 267 -23.17 -24.63 -24.52
N PRO A 268 -22.66 -25.40 -25.50
CA PRO A 268 -21.72 -26.50 -25.28
C PRO A 268 -20.25 -26.01 -25.16
N PRO A 269 -19.32 -26.85 -24.64
CA PRO A 269 -17.97 -26.41 -24.26
C PRO A 269 -17.06 -26.17 -25.48
N ARG A 270 -16.18 -25.17 -25.37
CA ARG A 270 -15.16 -24.79 -26.36
C ARG A 270 -14.03 -25.84 -26.45
N PRO A 271 -13.59 -26.27 -27.64
CA PRO A 271 -12.35 -27.03 -27.80
C PRO A 271 -11.11 -26.12 -27.72
N MET A 272 -10.04 -26.66 -27.13
CA MET A 272 -8.69 -26.09 -27.15
C MET A 272 -8.15 -26.02 -28.59
N ALA A 273 -7.52 -24.90 -28.97
CA ALA A 273 -6.81 -24.76 -30.25
C ALA A 273 -5.38 -25.35 -30.17
N PRO A 274 -4.86 -26.00 -31.23
CA PRO A 274 -3.47 -26.45 -31.30
C PRO A 274 -2.52 -25.37 -31.87
N LEU A 275 -1.22 -25.58 -31.64
CA LEU A 275 -0.10 -24.76 -32.09
C LEU A 275 0.10 -24.78 -33.62
N GLY A 276 0.44 -23.60 -34.17
CA GLY A 276 1.48 -23.45 -35.20
C GLY A 276 1.06 -23.29 -36.67
N GLY A 277 1.52 -22.19 -37.30
CA GLY A 277 2.00 -22.18 -38.69
C GLY A 277 1.17 -21.45 -39.76
N LEU A 278 1.78 -20.39 -40.30
CA LEU A 278 1.67 -19.84 -41.67
C LEU A 278 0.30 -19.32 -42.16
N GLY A 279 0.25 -18.01 -42.44
CA GLY A 279 -0.63 -17.44 -43.46
C GLY A 279 -2.10 -17.28 -43.08
N GLN A 280 -2.40 -16.88 -41.85
CA GLN A 280 -3.76 -16.51 -41.49
C GLN A 280 -4.19 -15.29 -42.33
N PRO A 281 -5.31 -15.33 -43.07
CA PRO A 281 -5.79 -14.17 -43.81
C PRO A 281 -5.97 -13.00 -42.84
N PRO A 282 -5.71 -11.74 -43.26
CA PRO A 282 -5.88 -10.58 -42.40
C PRO A 282 -7.29 -10.63 -41.82
N ARG A 283 -7.39 -10.80 -40.50
CA ARG A 283 -8.67 -10.84 -39.80
C ARG A 283 -9.35 -9.50 -40.05
N ALA A 284 -10.59 -9.54 -40.52
CA ALA A 284 -11.37 -8.32 -40.71
C ALA A 284 -11.46 -7.57 -39.38
N PRO A 285 -11.16 -6.26 -39.35
CA PRO A 285 -11.24 -5.49 -38.12
C PRO A 285 -12.62 -5.60 -37.47
N VAL A 286 -12.65 -5.78 -36.17
CA VAL A 286 -13.92 -5.86 -35.43
C VAL A 286 -14.53 -4.45 -35.26
N PRO A 287 -15.83 -4.27 -35.54
CA PRO A 287 -16.50 -2.99 -35.32
C PRO A 287 -16.77 -2.74 -33.83
N ARG A 288 -16.75 -3.80 -33.01
CA ARG A 288 -17.04 -3.75 -31.58
C ARG A 288 -16.06 -4.58 -30.78
N LEU A 289 -15.59 -3.99 -29.69
CA LEU A 289 -14.64 -4.58 -28.77
C LEU A 289 -15.37 -5.07 -27.50
N PRO A 290 -15.15 -6.32 -27.06
CA PRO A 290 -15.77 -6.86 -25.84
C PRO A 290 -15.14 -6.25 -24.58
N VAL A 291 -15.97 -5.83 -23.65
CA VAL A 291 -15.58 -5.34 -22.33
C VAL A 291 -16.39 -6.04 -21.24
N GLU A 292 -15.75 -6.38 -20.12
CA GLU A 292 -16.42 -6.99 -18.98
C GLU A 292 -16.99 -5.93 -18.02
N SER A 293 -18.20 -6.20 -17.54
CA SER A 293 -18.92 -5.44 -16.51
C SER A 293 -19.48 -6.42 -15.46
N SER A 294 -20.02 -5.90 -14.35
CA SER A 294 -20.68 -6.70 -13.31
C SER A 294 -21.82 -7.58 -13.84
N ASP A 295 -22.45 -7.14 -14.94
CA ASP A 295 -23.66 -7.74 -15.51
C ASP A 295 -23.36 -8.60 -16.75
N GLY A 296 -22.08 -8.80 -17.09
CA GLY A 296 -21.63 -9.62 -18.22
C GLY A 296 -20.70 -8.92 -19.22
N THR A 297 -20.53 -9.51 -20.41
CA THR A 297 -19.72 -8.94 -21.50
C THR A 297 -20.56 -7.96 -22.33
N HIS A 298 -20.19 -6.69 -22.29
CA HIS A 298 -20.74 -5.65 -23.16
C HIS A 298 -19.83 -5.43 -24.37
N PHE A 299 -20.36 -4.85 -25.43
CA PHE A 299 -19.60 -4.53 -26.64
C PHE A 299 -19.56 -3.01 -26.83
N ILE A 300 -18.36 -2.44 -26.96
CA ILE A 300 -18.17 -1.01 -27.26
C ILE A 300 -17.75 -0.86 -28.71
N GLU A 301 -18.32 0.12 -29.40
CA GLU A 301 -17.89 0.46 -30.76
C GLU A 301 -16.44 0.94 -30.77
N THR A 302 -15.64 0.42 -31.70
CA THR A 302 -14.20 0.76 -31.77
C THR A 302 -13.96 2.25 -32.03
N ALA A 303 -14.92 2.95 -32.65
CA ALA A 303 -14.90 4.41 -32.80
C ALA A 303 -14.88 5.18 -31.47
N ASN A 304 -15.32 4.58 -30.37
CA ASN A 304 -15.29 5.21 -29.04
C ASN A 304 -14.01 4.84 -28.25
N VAL A 305 -13.16 3.97 -28.80
CA VAL A 305 -11.95 3.52 -28.11
C VAL A 305 -10.80 4.49 -28.39
N ARG A 306 -10.22 5.06 -27.33
CA ARG A 306 -9.08 5.97 -27.43
C ARG A 306 -7.75 5.26 -27.24
N SER A 307 -7.66 4.39 -26.24
CA SER A 307 -6.45 3.61 -25.98
C SER A 307 -6.75 2.21 -25.45
N VAL A 308 -5.82 1.30 -25.68
CA VAL A 308 -5.79 -0.05 -25.12
C VAL A 308 -4.46 -0.25 -24.43
N ARG A 309 -4.50 -0.66 -23.17
CA ARG A 309 -3.32 -0.88 -22.32
C ARG A 309 -3.23 -2.35 -21.90
N ALA A 310 -2.03 -2.92 -21.93
CA ALA A 310 -1.77 -4.26 -21.39
C ALA A 310 -1.85 -4.25 -19.86
N ASP A 311 -2.59 -5.21 -19.29
CA ASP A 311 -2.66 -5.48 -17.86
C ASP A 311 -2.66 -7.01 -17.63
N ALA A 312 -1.48 -7.56 -17.34
CA ALA A 312 -1.23 -9.00 -17.26
C ALA A 312 -1.66 -9.78 -18.52
N HIS A 313 -2.71 -10.61 -18.41
CA HIS A 313 -3.22 -11.47 -19.48
C HIS A 313 -4.43 -10.87 -20.22
N TYR A 314 -4.91 -9.71 -19.80
CA TYR A 314 -6.03 -9.00 -20.39
C TYR A 314 -5.59 -7.57 -20.76
N THR A 315 -6.51 -6.78 -21.31
CA THR A 315 -6.28 -5.37 -21.64
C THR A 315 -7.29 -4.47 -20.93
N ARG A 316 -6.89 -3.22 -20.69
CA ARG A 316 -7.80 -2.16 -20.29
C ARG A 316 -8.05 -1.23 -21.46
N VAL A 317 -9.32 -1.01 -21.77
CA VAL A 317 -9.75 -0.18 -22.88
C VAL A 317 -10.31 1.11 -22.32
N HIS A 318 -9.73 2.23 -22.78
CA HIS A 318 -10.17 3.56 -22.41
C HIS A 318 -11.14 4.08 -23.48
N ASP A 319 -12.42 4.18 -23.12
CA ASP A 319 -13.47 4.74 -23.98
C ASP A 319 -13.52 6.28 -23.95
N GLY A 320 -12.57 6.87 -23.24
CA GLY A 320 -12.49 8.31 -23.09
C GLY A 320 -13.06 8.88 -21.80
N THR A 321 -13.89 8.11 -21.11
CA THR A 321 -14.45 8.47 -19.81
C THR A 321 -13.95 7.55 -18.71
N ARG A 322 -13.79 6.27 -19.02
CA ARG A 322 -13.38 5.23 -18.07
C ARG A 322 -12.55 4.15 -18.74
N GLU A 323 -11.81 3.42 -17.92
CA GLU A 323 -11.17 2.17 -18.32
C GLU A 323 -12.14 0.99 -18.09
N ARG A 324 -12.20 0.07 -19.04
CA ARG A 324 -12.95 -1.18 -18.91
C ARG A 324 -12.08 -2.37 -19.25
N MET A 325 -12.30 -3.49 -18.59
CA MET A 325 -11.52 -4.70 -18.81
C MET A 325 -11.95 -5.34 -20.13
N CYS A 326 -11.00 -5.67 -20.99
CA CYS A 326 -11.20 -6.46 -22.20
C CYS A 326 -10.43 -7.78 -22.05
N PRO A 327 -11.05 -8.94 -22.28
CA PRO A 327 -10.40 -10.24 -22.08
C PRO A 327 -9.26 -10.51 -23.07
N TRP A 328 -9.13 -9.71 -24.14
CA TRP A 328 -8.06 -9.86 -25.12
C TRP A 328 -6.71 -9.48 -24.54
N SER A 329 -5.69 -10.26 -24.91
CA SER A 329 -4.30 -9.84 -24.74
C SER A 329 -3.97 -8.64 -25.64
N ILE A 330 -2.89 -7.91 -25.35
CA ILE A 330 -2.52 -6.76 -26.19
C ILE A 330 -2.21 -7.15 -27.64
N SER A 331 -1.60 -8.32 -27.87
CA SER A 331 -1.33 -8.82 -29.22
C SER A 331 -2.61 -9.23 -29.94
N GLU A 332 -3.59 -9.75 -29.22
CA GLU A 332 -4.90 -10.07 -29.78
C GLU A 332 -5.69 -8.79 -30.12
N ALA A 333 -5.68 -7.79 -29.24
CA ALA A 333 -6.27 -6.49 -29.52
C ALA A 333 -5.63 -5.82 -30.75
N GLU A 334 -4.30 -5.87 -30.89
CA GLU A 334 -3.60 -5.36 -32.08
C GLU A 334 -4.02 -6.07 -33.37
N ALA A 335 -4.23 -7.39 -33.32
CA ALA A 335 -4.64 -8.17 -34.48
C ALA A 335 -6.12 -8.00 -34.87
N GLN A 336 -6.97 -7.53 -33.94
CA GLN A 336 -8.41 -7.40 -34.13
C GLN A 336 -8.86 -5.96 -34.42
N LEU A 337 -8.06 -4.96 -34.04
CA LEU A 337 -8.35 -3.55 -34.28
C LEU A 337 -7.92 -3.10 -35.67
N ASP A 338 -8.61 -2.11 -36.22
CA ASP A 338 -8.30 -1.56 -37.54
C ASP A 338 -6.92 -0.87 -37.53
N PRO A 339 -5.91 -1.37 -38.26
CA PRO A 339 -4.56 -0.79 -38.29
C PRO A 339 -4.53 0.62 -38.91
N SER A 340 -5.56 1.01 -39.66
CA SER A 340 -5.71 2.34 -40.23
C SER A 340 -6.17 3.38 -39.20
N LEU A 341 -6.74 2.94 -38.08
CA LEU A 341 -7.18 3.80 -36.97
C LEU A 341 -6.33 3.62 -35.71
N PHE A 342 -5.85 2.40 -35.45
CA PHE A 342 -5.11 2.05 -34.24
C PHE A 342 -3.64 1.81 -34.53
N LEU A 343 -2.78 2.27 -33.62
CA LEU A 343 -1.34 2.09 -33.70
C LEU A 343 -0.77 1.65 -32.36
N ARG A 344 0.06 0.60 -32.37
CA ARG A 344 0.84 0.19 -31.20
C ARG A 344 2.04 1.11 -30.99
N VAL A 345 1.87 2.06 -30.08
CA VAL A 345 2.87 3.11 -29.78
C VAL A 345 3.90 2.67 -28.73
N HIS A 346 3.57 1.65 -27.93
CA HIS A 346 4.44 1.08 -26.91
C HIS A 346 4.21 -0.44 -26.80
N ARG A 347 5.15 -1.18 -26.21
CA ARG A 347 4.98 -2.63 -25.95
C ARG A 347 3.71 -2.96 -25.15
N SER A 348 3.17 -1.99 -24.42
CA SER A 348 2.01 -2.11 -23.55
C SER A 348 0.86 -1.16 -23.91
N HIS A 349 0.93 -0.40 -25.01
CA HIS A 349 -0.12 0.56 -25.39
C HIS A 349 -0.39 0.58 -26.89
N ILE A 350 -1.69 0.57 -27.22
CA ILE A 350 -2.26 0.83 -28.55
C ILE A 350 -3.13 2.09 -28.43
N VAL A 351 -3.08 2.96 -29.43
CA VAL A 351 -3.79 4.24 -29.45
C VAL A 351 -4.57 4.40 -30.74
N ALA A 352 -5.79 4.93 -30.63
CA ALA A 352 -6.54 5.42 -31.79
C ALA A 352 -5.96 6.77 -32.25
N ILE A 353 -5.38 6.79 -33.44
CA ILE A 353 -4.79 7.98 -34.06
C ILE A 353 -5.77 9.15 -34.19
N PRO A 354 -7.06 8.96 -34.56
CA PRO A 354 -8.00 10.07 -34.68
C PRO A 354 -8.24 10.85 -33.38
N HIS A 355 -8.00 10.21 -32.23
CA HIS A 355 -8.23 10.79 -30.90
C HIS A 355 -6.99 11.45 -30.30
N VAL A 356 -5.89 11.55 -31.03
CA VAL A 356 -4.67 12.20 -30.51
C VAL A 356 -4.82 13.73 -30.61
N ALA A 357 -4.90 14.40 -29.46
CA ALA A 357 -5.02 15.85 -29.39
C ALA A 357 -3.66 16.56 -29.35
N LEU A 358 -2.65 15.97 -28.70
CA LEU A 358 -1.33 16.60 -28.54
C LEU A 358 -0.21 15.57 -28.47
N VAL A 359 0.95 15.91 -29.07
CA VAL A 359 2.19 15.13 -28.98
C VAL A 359 3.23 15.96 -28.25
N ARG A 360 3.68 15.50 -27.07
CA ARG A 360 4.74 16.15 -26.28
C ARG A 360 6.01 15.32 -26.33
N LYS A 361 7.16 15.98 -26.53
CA LYS A 361 8.47 15.33 -26.33
C LYS A 361 8.76 15.26 -24.82
N GLU A 362 9.11 14.08 -24.34
CA GLU A 362 9.45 13.86 -22.92
C GLU A 362 10.72 13.01 -22.83
N GLY A 363 11.84 13.65 -22.50
CA GLY A 363 13.17 13.08 -22.59
C GLY A 363 13.51 12.60 -24.02
N ASP A 364 13.92 11.34 -24.13
CA ASP A 364 14.17 10.66 -25.41
C ASP A 364 12.90 10.00 -26.00
N GLY A 365 11.77 10.06 -25.29
CA GLY A 365 10.48 9.52 -25.71
C GLY A 365 9.50 10.60 -26.19
N ALA A 366 8.26 10.18 -26.43
CA ALA A 366 7.13 11.09 -26.60
C ALA A 366 5.95 10.61 -25.77
N VAL A 367 5.06 11.54 -25.42
CA VAL A 367 3.78 11.25 -24.78
C VAL A 367 2.67 11.82 -25.65
N LEU A 368 1.67 10.99 -25.93
CA LEU A 368 0.43 11.39 -26.60
C LEU A 368 -0.59 11.77 -25.55
N GLU A 369 -1.27 12.88 -25.76
CA GLU A 369 -2.47 13.24 -25.02
C GLU A 369 -3.67 12.98 -25.93
N LEU A 370 -4.60 12.16 -25.45
CA LEU A 370 -5.81 11.82 -26.18
C LEU A 370 -6.93 12.78 -25.80
N ASP A 371 -7.81 13.07 -26.77
CA ASP A 371 -8.99 13.88 -26.56
C ASP A 371 -9.89 13.26 -25.47
N GLY A 372 -10.68 14.10 -24.79
CA GLY A 372 -11.57 13.63 -23.74
C GLY A 372 -11.87 14.60 -22.60
N PRO A 373 -12.88 14.26 -21.77
CA PRO A 373 -13.20 15.01 -20.55
C PRO A 373 -12.04 15.05 -19.55
N SER A 374 -11.13 14.05 -19.58
CA SER A 374 -9.88 14.06 -18.82
C SER A 374 -8.69 13.77 -19.75
N PRO A 375 -7.58 14.50 -19.66
CA PRO A 375 -6.41 14.28 -20.51
C PRO A 375 -5.79 12.91 -20.23
N HIS A 376 -5.96 11.97 -21.16
CA HIS A 376 -5.39 10.62 -21.05
C HIS A 376 -4.03 10.59 -21.75
N ARG A 377 -2.96 10.38 -20.97
CA ARG A 377 -1.58 10.41 -21.47
C ARG A 377 -1.03 9.02 -21.73
N VAL A 378 -0.55 8.78 -22.93
CA VAL A 378 0.00 7.49 -23.38
C VAL A 378 1.48 7.62 -23.76
N PRO A 379 2.39 6.85 -23.16
CA PRO A 379 3.80 6.88 -23.52
C PRO A 379 4.04 6.22 -24.88
N VAL A 380 4.95 6.80 -25.67
CA VAL A 380 5.41 6.31 -26.96
C VAL A 380 6.86 5.85 -26.86
N SER A 381 7.12 4.63 -27.34
CA SER A 381 8.47 4.10 -27.42
C SER A 381 9.30 4.84 -28.47
N ARG A 382 10.62 4.98 -28.23
CA ARG A 382 11.55 5.70 -29.13
C ARG A 382 11.44 5.21 -30.58
N ALA A 383 11.34 3.90 -30.77
CA ALA A 383 11.22 3.26 -32.08
C ALA A 383 9.92 3.60 -32.82
N LYS A 384 8.85 3.97 -32.11
CA LYS A 384 7.53 4.26 -32.70
C LYS A 384 7.25 5.74 -32.91
N ILE A 385 8.14 6.64 -32.48
CA ILE A 385 7.95 8.10 -32.62
C ILE A 385 7.81 8.52 -34.08
N ALA A 386 8.67 7.99 -34.97
CA ALA A 386 8.64 8.35 -36.39
C ALA A 386 7.32 7.92 -37.05
N GLU A 387 6.85 6.72 -36.73
CA GLU A 387 5.58 6.17 -37.24
C GLU A 387 4.36 6.94 -36.72
N VAL A 388 4.34 7.27 -35.42
CA VAL A 388 3.29 8.11 -34.82
C VAL A 388 3.24 9.49 -35.49
N LYS A 389 4.39 10.14 -35.68
CA LYS A 389 4.46 11.43 -36.36
C LYS A 389 3.95 11.37 -37.80
N ALA A 390 4.34 10.34 -38.55
CA ALA A 390 3.87 10.14 -39.91
C ALA A 390 2.35 9.97 -39.98
N ARG A 391 1.77 9.18 -39.05
CA ARG A 391 0.32 8.92 -38.98
C ARG A 391 -0.49 10.15 -38.57
N LEU A 392 0.12 11.09 -37.85
CA LEU A 392 -0.47 12.38 -37.48
C LEU A 392 -0.21 13.49 -38.51
N GLY A 393 0.43 13.18 -39.64
CA GLY A 393 0.79 14.19 -40.65
C GLY A 393 1.90 15.17 -40.19
N LEU A 394 2.57 14.87 -39.08
CA LEU A 394 3.66 15.67 -38.52
C LEU A 394 4.99 15.28 -39.20
N VAL A 395 5.12 15.55 -40.49
CA VAL A 395 6.38 15.36 -41.22
C VAL A 395 7.39 16.41 -40.74
N ASN A 396 8.63 15.99 -40.47
CA ASN A 396 9.72 16.85 -40.00
C ASN A 396 9.88 18.10 -40.87
N ARG A 397 9.45 19.27 -40.40
CA ARG A 397 10.04 20.55 -40.84
C ARG A 397 11.44 20.64 -40.22
N ARG A 398 12.44 20.09 -40.92
CA ARG A 398 13.86 20.41 -40.69
C ARG A 398 14.30 21.39 -41.78
N GLN A 399 14.73 22.57 -41.32
CA GLN A 399 15.72 23.47 -41.92
C GLN A 399 15.35 24.18 -43.23
N ALA A 400 14.99 25.45 -43.09
CA ALA A 400 15.51 26.54 -43.93
C ALA A 400 16.14 27.57 -42.99
#